data_AF-A0A2E1A014-F1
#
_entry.id   AF-A0A2E1A014-F1
#
_cell.length_a   1.000
_cell.length_b   1.000
_cell.length_c   1.000
_cell.angle_alpha   90.00
_cell.angle_beta   90.00
_cell.angle_gamma   90.00
#
_symmetry.space_group_name_H-M   'P 1'
#
loop_
_entity.id
_entity.type
_entity.pdbx_description
1 polymer ?
#
loop_
_entity_poly.entity_id
_entity_poly.type
_entity_poly.pdbx_seq_one_letter_code
_entity_poly.pdbx_strand_id
1 'polypeptide(L)'
;MSSPLVNRRKFLQMGATGIGIFAAGGLVRNSQAASSAPFYKLKDIGPLQPPDENGFMLPSGFSCRVVARSGEVPVGTSGYTWHSS
;
A
#
# COMPACT_ATOMS: atom_id res chain seq x y z
N MET A 1 33.01 -43.33 -14.55
CA MET A 1 32.00 -42.32 -14.94
C MET A 1 32.36 -41.02 -14.27
N SER A 2 33.00 -40.10 -15.00
CA SER A 2 33.46 -38.82 -14.43
C SER A 2 32.27 -37.90 -14.23
N SER A 3 31.92 -37.61 -12.97
CA SER A 3 30.88 -36.64 -12.63
C SER A 3 31.27 -35.27 -13.18
N PRO A 4 30.37 -34.53 -13.87
CA PRO A 4 30.67 -33.15 -14.23
C PRO A 4 30.80 -32.36 -12.92
N LEU A 5 32.02 -32.03 -12.53
CA LEU A 5 32.26 -31.19 -11.35
C LEU A 5 31.65 -29.82 -11.66
N VAL A 6 30.47 -29.57 -11.10
CA VAL A 6 29.78 -28.28 -11.24
C VAL A 6 30.76 -27.19 -10.79
N ASN A 7 31.20 -26.36 -11.73
CA ASN A 7 32.17 -25.32 -11.45
C ASN A 7 31.52 -24.25 -10.57
N ARG A 8 32.02 -24.10 -9.33
CA ARG A 8 31.49 -23.16 -8.32
C ARG A 8 31.31 -21.74 -8.87
N ARG A 9 32.25 -21.27 -9.71
CA ARG A 9 32.19 -19.94 -10.33
C ARG A 9 31.02 -19.84 -11.30
N LYS A 10 30.81 -20.87 -12.13
CA LYS A 10 29.69 -20.93 -13.08
C LYS A 10 28.34 -20.99 -12.34
N PHE A 11 28.26 -21.72 -11.24
CA PHE A 11 27.07 -21.77 -10.39
C PHE A 11 26.74 -20.40 -9.79
N LEU A 12 27.72 -19.72 -9.19
CA LEU A 12 27.54 -18.37 -8.63
C LEU A 12 27.17 -17.33 -9.70
N GLN A 13 27.78 -17.40 -10.88
CA GLN A 13 27.44 -16.53 -12.01
C GLN A 13 25.98 -16.70 -12.43
N MET A 14 25.50 -17.93 -12.58
CA MET A 14 24.09 -18.19 -12.91
C MET A 14 23.13 -17.69 -11.82
N GLY A 15 23.47 -17.87 -10.55
CA GLY A 15 22.71 -17.34 -9.42
C GLY A 15 22.63 -15.81 -9.45
N ALA A 16 23.77 -15.14 -9.62
CA ALA A 16 23.84 -13.68 -9.70
C ALA A 16 23.03 -13.13 -10.90
N THR A 17 23.10 -13.78 -12.06
CA THR A 17 22.31 -13.37 -13.23
C THR A 17 20.80 -13.55 -13.00
N GLY A 18 20.39 -14.63 -12.34
CA GLY A 18 18.98 -14.88 -12.03
C GLY A 18 18.41 -13.83 -11.07
N ILE A 19 19.15 -13.50 -10.01
CA ILE A 19 18.78 -12.44 -9.06
C ILE A 19 18.71 -11.08 -9.77
N GLY A 20 19.69 -10.78 -10.64
CA GLY A 20 19.71 -9.53 -11.41
C GLY A 20 18.49 -9.37 -12.31
N ILE A 21 18.11 -10.43 -13.04
CA ILE A 21 16.92 -10.42 -13.91
C ILE A 21 15.63 -10.29 -13.06
N PHE A 22 15.53 -10.99 -11.94
CA PHE A 22 14.36 -10.89 -11.06
C PHE A 22 14.21 -9.49 -10.45
N ALA A 23 15.31 -8.89 -9.97
CA ALA A 23 15.31 -7.54 -9.42
C ALA A 23 14.96 -6.49 -10.50
N ALA A 24 15.59 -6.57 -11.68
CA ALA A 24 15.34 -5.62 -12.76
C ALA A 24 13.96 -5.76 -13.40
N GLY A 25 13.45 -6.99 -13.53
CA GLY A 25 12.15 -7.27 -14.14
C GLY A 25 10.99 -7.16 -13.15
N GLY A 26 11.05 -7.91 -12.05
CA GLY A 26 9.93 -8.07 -11.12
C GLY A 26 9.68 -6.85 -10.24
N LEU A 27 10.73 -6.30 -9.62
CA LEU A 27 10.58 -5.17 -8.69
C LEU A 27 10.25 -3.86 -9.42
N VAL A 28 10.83 -3.63 -10.59
CA VAL A 28 10.55 -2.43 -11.40
C VAL A 28 9.11 -2.43 -11.92
N ARG A 29 8.57 -3.60 -12.32
CA ARG A 29 7.16 -3.70 -12.74
C ARG A 29 6.19 -3.46 -11.58
N ASN A 30 6.48 -4.02 -10.40
CA ASN A 30 5.64 -3.86 -9.22
C ASN A 30 5.64 -2.41 -8.71
N SER A 31 6.82 -1.78 -8.62
CA SER A 31 6.93 -0.37 -8.23
C SER A 31 6.24 0.59 -9.20
N GLN A 32 6.32 0.33 -10.52
CA GLN A 32 5.60 1.15 -11.51
C GLN A 32 4.08 0.97 -11.42
N ALA A 33 3.58 -0.25 -11.21
CA ALA A 33 2.15 -0.49 -11.02
C ALA A 33 1.60 0.18 -9.76
N ALA A 34 2.38 0.22 -8.67
CA ALA A 34 2.01 0.96 -7.48
C ALA A 34 1.96 2.48 -7.74
N SER A 35 2.87 2.99 -8.58
CA SER A 35 2.96 4.42 -8.87
C SER A 35 1.83 4.98 -9.75
N SER A 36 1.10 4.11 -10.44
CA SER A 36 -0.06 4.48 -11.26
C SER A 36 -1.39 4.41 -10.51
N ALA A 37 -1.38 4.03 -9.23
CA ALA A 37 -2.60 4.01 -8.44
C ALA A 37 -3.14 5.44 -8.23
N PRO A 38 -4.47 5.67 -8.33
CA PRO A 38 -5.04 6.94 -7.92
C PRO A 38 -4.67 7.20 -6.45
N PHE A 39 -4.33 8.45 -6.15
CA PHE A 39 -3.85 8.89 -4.81
C PHE A 39 -2.48 8.35 -4.37
N TYR A 40 -1.63 7.89 -5.31
CA TYR A 40 -0.28 7.41 -4.99
C TYR A 40 0.63 8.47 -4.36
N LYS A 41 0.45 9.76 -4.66
CA LYS A 41 1.25 10.84 -4.08
C LYS A 41 0.35 11.90 -3.45
N LEU A 42 0.70 12.33 -2.25
CA LEU A 42 0.01 13.40 -1.53
C LEU A 42 -0.01 14.73 -2.31
N LYS A 43 1.01 15.00 -3.15
CA LYS A 43 1.03 16.20 -4.00
C LYS A 43 0.00 16.19 -5.13
N ASP A 44 -0.51 15.02 -5.49
CA ASP A 44 -1.55 14.88 -6.51
C ASP A 44 -2.95 15.06 -5.88
N ILE A 45 -3.03 15.08 -4.55
CA ILE A 45 -4.23 15.41 -3.78
C ILE A 45 -4.28 16.94 -3.68
N GLY A 46 -5.25 17.55 -4.35
CA GLY A 46 -5.40 19.01 -4.44
C GLY A 46 -5.59 19.71 -3.08
N PRO A 47 -5.76 21.04 -3.09
CA PRO A 47 -5.91 21.82 -1.87
C PRO A 47 -7.16 21.43 -1.07
N LEU A 48 -7.06 21.55 0.25
CA LEU A 48 -8.19 21.36 1.17
C LEU A 48 -9.27 22.41 0.91
N GLN A 49 -10.52 21.97 0.82
CA GLN A 49 -11.68 22.84 0.74
C GLN A 49 -12.13 23.29 2.15
N PRO A 50 -13.06 24.25 2.25
CA PRO A 50 -13.69 24.58 3.52
C PRO A 50 -14.29 23.34 4.21
N PRO A 51 -14.50 23.40 5.53
CA PRO A 51 -15.07 22.30 6.29
C PRO A 51 -16.44 21.88 5.74
N ASP A 52 -16.68 20.57 5.67
CA ASP A 52 -17.99 20.01 5.39
C ASP A 52 -18.96 20.16 6.59
N GLU A 53 -20.17 19.64 6.45
CA GLU A 53 -21.20 19.68 7.52
C GLU A 53 -20.76 19.01 8.84
N ASN A 54 -19.82 18.07 8.77
CA ASN A 54 -19.26 17.37 9.93
C ASN A 54 -17.97 18.04 10.43
N GLY A 55 -17.51 19.11 9.80
CA GLY A 55 -16.29 19.84 10.14
C GLY A 55 -15.02 19.30 9.49
N PHE A 56 -15.10 18.37 8.54
CA PHE A 56 -13.93 17.83 7.85
C PHE A 56 -13.53 18.69 6.65
N MET A 57 -12.26 19.08 6.58
CA MET A 57 -11.70 19.74 5.40
C MET A 57 -11.24 18.68 4.41
N LEU A 58 -11.94 18.56 3.29
CA LEU A 58 -11.69 17.52 2.29
C LEU A 58 -11.18 18.14 0.97
N PRO A 59 -10.27 17.49 0.24
CA PRO A 59 -9.93 17.89 -1.12
C PRO A 59 -11.09 17.66 -2.08
N SER A 60 -11.06 18.31 -3.25
CA SER A 60 -12.07 18.11 -4.30
C SER A 60 -12.19 16.64 -4.70
N GLY A 61 -13.42 16.12 -4.77
CA GLY A 61 -13.72 14.73 -5.16
C GLY A 61 -13.63 13.70 -4.03
N PHE A 62 -13.29 14.11 -2.81
CA PHE A 62 -13.34 13.25 -1.63
C PHE A 62 -14.69 13.36 -0.91
N SER A 63 -15.12 12.26 -0.30
CA SER A 63 -16.30 12.21 0.57
C SER A 63 -15.94 11.52 1.88
N CYS A 64 -16.58 11.94 2.97
CA CYS A 64 -16.42 11.31 4.27
C CYS A 64 -17.78 10.84 4.81
N ARG A 65 -17.75 9.90 5.75
CA ARG A 65 -18.93 9.46 6.52
C ARG A 65 -18.49 9.08 7.93
N VAL A 66 -19.17 9.62 8.93
CA VAL A 66 -18.99 9.18 10.32
C VAL A 66 -19.59 7.80 10.49
N VAL A 67 -18.76 6.82 10.85
CA VAL A 67 -19.18 5.42 11.03
C VAL A 67 -19.34 5.01 12.50
N ALA A 68 -18.67 5.73 13.41
CA ALA A 68 -18.74 5.52 14.85
C ALA A 68 -18.20 6.77 15.57
N ARG A 69 -18.62 6.97 16.82
CA ARG A 69 -18.06 7.96 17.74
C ARG A 69 -17.59 7.28 19.01
N SER A 70 -16.52 7.82 19.61
CA SER A 70 -16.05 7.33 20.90
C SER A 70 -17.14 7.49 21.96
N GLY A 71 -17.34 6.48 22.80
CA GLY A 71 -18.39 6.48 23.83
C GLY A 71 -19.80 6.14 23.32
N GLU A 72 -20.01 6.05 22.01
CA GLU A 72 -21.26 5.61 21.40
C GLU A 72 -21.17 4.14 20.95
N VAL A 73 -22.33 3.51 20.80
CA VAL A 73 -22.44 2.17 20.24
C VAL A 73 -22.47 2.29 18.71
N PRO A 74 -21.50 1.72 17.96
CA PRO A 74 -21.44 1.85 16.50
C PRO A 74 -22.61 1.20 15.76
N VAL A 75 -23.15 0.13 16.33
CA VAL A 75 -24.23 -0.67 15.76
C VAL A 75 -25.27 -0.82 16.86
N GLY A 76 -26.48 -0.27 16.67
CA GLY A 76 -27.51 -0.16 17.72
C GLY A 76 -27.93 -1.44 18.45
N THR A 77 -27.39 -2.61 18.07
CA THR A 77 -27.63 -3.91 18.68
C THR A 77 -26.47 -4.42 19.56
N SER A 78 -25.26 -3.87 19.48
CA SER A 78 -24.13 -4.35 20.28
C SER A 78 -24.08 -3.64 21.65
N GLY A 79 -23.87 -4.38 22.74
CA GLY A 79 -23.55 -3.78 24.05
C GLY A 79 -22.11 -3.23 24.12
N TYR A 80 -21.46 -3.02 22.98
CA TYR A 80 -20.05 -2.66 22.88
C TYR A 80 -19.90 -1.17 22.56
N THR A 81 -19.45 -0.42 23.57
CA THR A 81 -19.09 0.99 23.43
C THR A 81 -17.78 1.12 22.66
N TRP A 82 -17.77 1.95 21.62
CA TRP A 82 -16.57 2.19 20.81
C TRP A 82 -15.57 3.02 21.60
N HIS A 83 -14.37 2.48 21.82
CA HIS A 83 -13.24 3.14 22.51
C HIS A 83 -13.63 3.92 23.78
N SER A 84 -14.26 3.26 24.76
CA SER A 84 -14.54 3.85 26.07
C SER A 84 -13.25 4.04 26.88
N SER A 85 -12.59 5.18 26.71
CA SER A 85 -11.50 5.65 27.59
C SER A 85 -11.95 6.87 28.37
#